data_AF-A0A7J2YCL3-F1
#
_entry.id   AF-A0A7J2YCL3-F1
#
_cell.length_a   1.000
_cell.length_b   1.000
_cell.length_c   1.000
_cell.angle_alpha   90.00
_cell.angle_beta   90.00
_cell.angle_gamma   90.00
#
_symmetry.space_group_name_H-M   'P 1'
#
loop_
_entity.id
_entity.type
_entity.pdbx_description
1 polymer ?
#
loop_
_entity_poly.entity_id
_entity_poly.type
_entity_poly.pdbx_seq_one_letter_code
_entity_poly.pdbx_strand_id
1 'polypeptide(L)'
;MSYRNKMATEKLQVFKGGSKNVVVYNTYADNRRLHFDVFIPTDKADPADVPKEYDTKAVEYAKEFLKLIGKPTEKLEVNICYRCHIDDTDLYKGQLWQLPEKDVLIWPMEGCPKPSQ
;
A
#
# COMPACT_ATOMS: atom_id res chain seq x y z
N MET A 1 -25.71 -0.58 31.29
CA MET A 1 -24.81 -1.47 30.52
C MET A 1 -24.26 -0.68 29.33
N SER A 2 -23.05 -0.13 29.45
CA SER A 2 -22.41 0.60 28.35
C SER A 2 -21.79 -0.39 27.37
N TYR A 3 -22.31 -0.43 26.15
CA TYR A 3 -21.62 -1.04 25.01
C TYR A 3 -20.37 -0.22 24.72
N ARG A 4 -19.22 -0.63 25.28
CA ARG A 4 -17.92 -0.17 24.80
C ARG A 4 -17.74 -0.74 23.40
N ASN A 5 -18.03 0.08 22.39
CA ASN A 5 -17.52 -0.13 21.03
C ASN A 5 -15.99 -0.24 21.11
N LYS A 6 -15.47 -1.48 21.16
CA LYS A 6 -14.12 -1.77 20.71
C LYS A 6 -14.15 -1.67 19.18
N MET A 7 -14.21 -0.44 18.67
CA MET A 7 -13.64 -0.18 17.36
C MET A 7 -12.14 -0.27 17.58
N ALA A 8 -11.58 -1.47 17.40
CA ALA A 8 -10.15 -1.61 17.20
C ALA A 8 -9.82 -0.62 16.09
N THR A 9 -9.12 0.45 16.44
CA THR A 9 -8.76 1.46 15.46
C THR A 9 -7.87 0.73 14.48
N GLU A 10 -8.36 0.48 13.27
CA GLU A 10 -7.62 -0.10 12.15
C GLU A 10 -6.49 0.87 11.80
N LYS A 11 -5.46 0.90 12.63
CA LYS A 11 -4.35 1.83 12.50
C LYS A 11 -3.34 1.19 11.58
N LEU A 12 -2.96 1.94 10.57
CA LEU A 12 -1.77 1.63 9.80
C LEU A 12 -0.56 1.56 10.75
N GLN A 13 0.26 0.53 10.57
CA GLN A 13 1.46 0.31 11.37
C GLN A 13 2.68 0.23 10.46
N VAL A 14 3.81 0.73 10.94
CA VAL A 14 5.09 0.52 10.26
C VAL A 14 5.36 -0.98 10.20
N PHE A 15 5.63 -1.49 9.00
CA PHE A 15 5.95 -2.88 8.77
C PHE A 15 7.30 -3.22 9.41
N LYS A 16 7.32 -4.31 10.20
CA LYS A 16 8.50 -4.83 10.90
C LYS A 16 8.83 -6.27 10.51
N GLY A 17 8.22 -6.79 9.45
CA GLY A 17 8.50 -8.14 8.96
C GLY A 17 9.82 -8.23 8.18
N GLY A 18 10.17 -9.44 7.77
CA GLY A 18 11.35 -9.69 6.94
C GLY A 18 11.14 -9.32 5.46
N SER A 19 12.21 -9.45 4.69
CA SER A 19 12.26 -9.32 3.23
C SER A 19 11.15 -10.14 2.54
N LYS A 20 10.56 -9.54 1.51
CA LYS A 20 9.55 -10.15 0.63
C LYS A 20 9.70 -9.59 -0.78
N ASN A 21 9.51 -10.46 -1.77
CA ASN A 21 9.28 -10.02 -3.15
C ASN A 21 7.87 -9.46 -3.27
N VAL A 22 7.75 -8.26 -3.86
CA VAL A 22 6.49 -7.54 -3.99
C VAL A 22 6.34 -6.98 -5.39
N VAL A 23 5.14 -7.01 -5.93
CA VAL A 23 4.78 -6.27 -7.14
C VAL A 23 4.51 -4.83 -6.74
N VAL A 24 5.16 -3.89 -7.44
CA VAL A 24 5.10 -2.47 -7.12
C VAL A 24 4.14 -1.72 -8.04
N TYR A 25 3.12 -1.11 -7.43
CA TYR A 25 2.13 -0.28 -8.11
C TYR A 25 2.30 1.19 -7.72
N ASN A 26 2.76 1.98 -8.67
CA ASN A 26 2.90 3.42 -8.52
C ASN A 26 1.53 4.10 -8.53
N THR A 27 1.22 4.83 -7.47
CA THR A 27 -0.12 5.35 -7.22
C THR A 27 -0.14 6.85 -6.97
N TYR A 28 -0.97 7.58 -7.70
CA TYR A 28 -1.26 8.99 -7.48
C TYR A 28 -2.73 9.19 -7.10
N ALA A 29 -2.98 10.08 -6.14
CA ALA A 29 -4.34 10.43 -5.70
C ALA A 29 -4.47 11.93 -5.39
N ASP A 30 -5.70 12.38 -5.16
CA ASP A 30 -6.02 13.78 -4.85
C ASP A 30 -5.42 14.77 -5.87
N ASN A 31 -5.72 14.57 -7.16
CA ASN A 31 -5.14 15.35 -8.26
C ASN A 31 -3.60 15.33 -8.26
N ARG A 32 -3.01 14.17 -7.97
CA ARG A 32 -1.55 13.93 -7.89
C ARG A 32 -0.85 14.69 -6.76
N ARG A 33 -1.57 15.16 -5.74
CA ARG A 33 -0.98 15.72 -4.51
C ARG A 33 -0.48 14.64 -3.56
N LEU A 34 -0.97 13.42 -3.73
CA LEU A 34 -0.55 12.24 -2.99
C LEU A 34 0.16 11.29 -3.94
N HIS A 35 1.34 10.83 -3.53
CA HIS A 35 2.10 9.77 -4.20
C HIS A 35 2.49 8.71 -3.17
N PHE A 36 2.17 7.46 -3.50
CA PHE A 36 2.55 6.30 -2.71
C PHE A 36 2.61 5.09 -3.63
N ASP A 37 3.32 4.06 -3.20
CA ASP A 37 3.31 2.78 -3.89
C ASP A 37 2.52 1.74 -3.10
N VAL A 38 1.77 0.90 -3.81
CA VAL A 38 1.12 -0.29 -3.26
C VAL A 38 1.97 -1.50 -3.59
N PHE A 39 2.39 -2.23 -2.56
CA PHE A 39 3.25 -3.39 -2.65
C PHE A 39 2.43 -4.65 -2.34
N ILE A 40 2.29 -5.53 -3.32
CA ILE A 40 1.55 -6.79 -3.18
C ILE A 40 2.55 -7.95 -3.22
N PRO A 41 2.70 -8.76 -2.16
CA PRO A 41 3.61 -9.90 -2.15
C PRO A 41 3.36 -10.86 -3.29
N THR A 42 4.43 -11.39 -3.85
CA THR A 42 4.39 -12.32 -4.98
C THR A 42 5.49 -13.38 -4.87
N ASP A 43 5.20 -14.56 -5.38
CA ASP A 43 6.19 -15.63 -5.59
C ASP A 43 6.82 -15.57 -6.99
N LYS A 44 6.36 -14.65 -7.85
CA LYS A 44 6.86 -14.50 -9.21
C LYS A 44 8.20 -13.79 -9.22
N ALA A 45 9.06 -14.22 -10.15
CA ALA A 45 10.31 -13.56 -10.45
C ALA A 45 10.18 -12.62 -11.65
N ASP A 46 9.24 -12.90 -12.57
CA ASP A 46 8.96 -12.09 -13.75
C ASP A 46 7.58 -11.40 -13.61
N PRO A 47 7.49 -10.09 -13.83
CA PRO A 47 6.22 -9.35 -13.87
C PRO A 47 5.22 -9.87 -14.89
N ALA A 48 5.69 -10.41 -16.01
CA ALA A 48 4.82 -10.95 -17.04
C ALA A 48 3.99 -12.14 -16.53
N ASP A 49 4.48 -12.81 -15.47
CA ASP A 49 3.81 -13.92 -14.81
C ASP A 49 2.86 -13.47 -13.68
N VAL A 50 2.84 -12.16 -13.37
CA VAL A 50 1.92 -11.61 -12.36
C VAL A 50 0.51 -11.60 -12.93
N PRO A 51 -0.48 -12.24 -12.26
CA PRO A 51 -1.86 -12.21 -12.73
C PRO A 51 -2.40 -10.78 -12.78
N LYS A 52 -3.10 -10.45 -13.87
CA LYS A 52 -3.76 -9.14 -14.04
C LYS A 52 -4.72 -8.76 -12.91
N GLU A 53 -5.19 -9.74 -12.15
CA GLU A 53 -5.98 -9.54 -10.94
C GLU A 53 -5.28 -8.63 -9.90
N TYR A 54 -3.95 -8.60 -9.90
CA TYR A 54 -3.18 -7.72 -9.02
C TYR A 54 -3.43 -6.25 -9.33
N ASP A 55 -3.69 -5.89 -10.59
CA ASP A 55 -3.99 -4.52 -11.00
C ASP A 55 -5.29 -4.05 -10.33
N THR A 56 -6.33 -4.88 -10.36
CA THR A 56 -7.61 -4.60 -9.69
C THR A 56 -7.43 -4.51 -8.17
N LYS A 57 -6.68 -5.44 -7.58
CA LYS A 57 -6.40 -5.44 -6.14
C LYS A 57 -5.60 -4.21 -5.71
N ALA A 58 -4.63 -3.76 -6.50
CA ALA A 58 -3.86 -2.56 -6.22
C ALA A 58 -4.76 -1.32 -6.13
N VAL A 59 -5.77 -1.22 -7.02
CA VAL A 59 -6.79 -0.14 -6.95
C VAL A 59 -7.62 -0.23 -5.67
N GLU A 60 -8.05 -1.41 -5.27
CA GLU A 60 -8.82 -1.61 -4.04
C GLU A 60 -8.01 -1.23 -2.79
N TYR A 61 -6.77 -1.73 -2.70
CA TYR A 61 -5.87 -1.45 -1.58
C TYR A 61 -5.46 0.02 -1.49
N ALA A 62 -5.24 0.69 -2.63
CA ALA A 62 -5.01 2.13 -2.65
C ALA A 62 -6.20 2.91 -2.08
N LYS A 63 -7.45 2.52 -2.43
CA LYS A 63 -8.66 3.14 -1.87
C LYS A 63 -8.78 2.88 -0.37
N GLU A 64 -8.46 1.68 0.08
CA GLU A 64 -8.43 1.37 1.53
C GLU A 64 -7.42 2.24 2.27
N PHE A 65 -6.20 2.34 1.76
CA PHE A 65 -5.17 3.22 2.34
C PHE A 65 -5.67 4.67 2.45
N LEU A 66 -6.23 5.22 1.36
CA LEU A 66 -6.77 6.58 1.34
C LEU A 66 -7.86 6.79 2.40
N LYS A 67 -8.78 5.82 2.57
CA LYS A 67 -9.79 5.87 3.64
C LYS A 67 -9.15 5.90 5.02
N LEU A 68 -8.14 5.07 5.27
CA LEU A 68 -7.44 5.00 6.55
C LEU A 68 -6.71 6.30 6.91
N ILE A 69 -6.20 7.02 5.91
CA ILE A 69 -5.55 8.33 6.10
C ILE A 69 -6.53 9.52 5.96
N GLY A 70 -7.84 9.27 5.85
CA GLY A 70 -8.87 10.30 5.78
C GLY A 70 -8.83 11.13 4.49
N LYS A 71 -8.43 10.53 3.37
CA LYS A 71 -8.31 11.17 2.05
C LYS A 71 -9.40 10.70 1.08
N PRO A 72 -9.79 11.56 0.11
CA PRO A 72 -10.72 11.18 -0.95
C PRO A 72 -10.19 10.01 -1.77
N THR A 73 -11.11 9.19 -2.28
CA THR A 73 -10.77 8.00 -3.11
C THR A 73 -11.02 8.24 -4.60
N GLU A 74 -11.56 9.40 -4.94
CA GLU A 74 -11.79 9.87 -6.30
C GLU A 74 -10.46 10.29 -6.95
N LYS A 75 -10.40 10.21 -8.30
CA LYS A 75 -9.22 10.60 -9.10
C LYS A 75 -7.95 9.86 -8.70
N LEU A 76 -8.09 8.54 -8.57
CA LEU A 76 -7.03 7.61 -8.29
C LEU A 76 -6.41 7.11 -9.61
N GLU A 77 -5.11 7.27 -9.75
CA GLU A 77 -4.30 6.72 -10.84
C GLU A 77 -3.40 5.63 -10.25
N VAL A 78 -3.60 4.38 -10.66
CA VAL A 78 -2.78 3.23 -10.23
C VAL A 78 -2.22 2.59 -11.48
N ASN A 79 -0.91 2.47 -11.55
CA ASN A 79 -0.24 1.81 -12.66
C ASN A 79 0.94 0.97 -12.15
N ILE A 80 1.22 -0.14 -12.82
CA ILE A 80 2.43 -0.90 -12.52
C ILE A 80 3.65 0.03 -12.69
N CYS A 81 4.58 -0.02 -11.74
CA CYS A 81 5.81 0.73 -11.88
C CYS A 81 6.72 0.00 -12.87
N TYR A 82 6.82 0.50 -14.10
CA TYR A 82 7.67 -0.10 -15.14
C TYR A 82 9.16 -0.17 -14.77
N ARG A 83 9.60 0.60 -13.76
CA ARG A 83 10.98 0.58 -13.26
C ARG A 83 11.24 -0.46 -12.15
N CYS A 84 10.21 -0.89 -11.42
CA CYS A 84 10.34 -1.63 -10.15
C CYS A 84 9.37 -2.81 -10.02
N HIS A 85 8.82 -3.28 -11.13
CA HIS A 85 7.67 -4.18 -11.23
C HIS A 85 7.64 -5.36 -10.23
N ILE A 86 8.80 -5.89 -9.84
CA ILE A 86 8.99 -6.80 -8.71
C ILE A 86 10.22 -6.30 -7.96
N ASP A 87 10.09 -6.06 -6.66
CA ASP A 87 11.16 -5.54 -5.83
C ASP A 87 11.21 -6.24 -4.47
N ASP A 88 12.25 -5.99 -3.69
CA ASP A 88 12.43 -6.52 -2.34
C ASP A 88 12.11 -5.45 -1.29
N THR A 89 11.21 -5.80 -0.36
CA THR A 89 10.84 -4.92 0.76
C THR A 89 12.02 -4.51 1.65
N ASP A 90 13.15 -5.24 1.61
CA ASP A 90 14.37 -4.90 2.34
C ASP A 90 14.97 -3.55 1.91
N LEU A 91 14.70 -3.08 0.69
CA LEU A 91 15.13 -1.75 0.22
C LEU A 91 14.38 -0.60 0.91
N TYR A 92 13.27 -0.90 1.59
CA TYR A 92 12.32 0.08 2.14
C TYR A 92 12.18 -0.03 3.66
N LYS A 93 13.16 -0.62 4.35
CA LYS A 93 13.15 -0.86 5.80
C LYS A 93 12.76 0.38 6.60
N GLY A 94 11.76 0.24 7.46
CA GLY A 94 11.25 1.30 8.32
C GLY A 94 10.39 2.35 7.61
N GLN A 95 10.16 2.22 6.30
CA GLN A 95 9.36 3.16 5.52
C GLN A 95 8.00 2.58 5.09
N LEU A 96 7.90 1.25 5.02
CA LEU A 96 6.67 0.57 4.64
C LEU A 96 5.64 0.57 5.75
N TRP A 97 4.38 0.76 5.37
CA TRP A 97 3.21 0.66 6.23
C TRP A 97 2.43 -0.58 5.84
N GLN A 98 1.90 -1.32 6.80
CA GLN A 98 1.06 -2.48 6.53
C GLN A 98 -0.42 -2.10 6.59
N LEU A 99 -1.19 -2.52 5.58
CA LEU A 99 -2.64 -2.44 5.63
C LEU A 99 -3.18 -3.38 6.73
N PRO A 100 -4.15 -2.95 7.55
CA PRO A 100 -4.73 -3.76 8.61
C PRO A 100 -5.22 -5.12 8.09
N GLU A 101 -4.81 -6.18 8.78
CA GLU A 101 -5.21 -7.58 8.53
C GLU A 101 -4.86 -8.12 7.13
N LYS A 102 -4.01 -7.42 6.38
CA LYS A 102 -3.58 -7.80 5.04
C LYS A 102 -2.06 -7.93 4.98
N ASP A 103 -1.59 -8.82 4.11
CA ASP A 103 -0.18 -8.86 3.72
C ASP A 103 0.04 -7.91 2.53
N VAL A 104 -0.33 -6.64 2.69
CA VAL A 104 -0.18 -5.60 1.66
C VAL A 104 0.52 -4.43 2.31
N LEU A 105 1.54 -3.93 1.63
CA LEU A 105 2.37 -2.85 2.14
C LEU A 105 2.15 -1.59 1.30
N ILE A 106 2.30 -0.44 1.94
CA ILE A 106 2.22 0.88 1.33
C ILE A 106 3.55 1.58 1.59
N TRP A 107 4.16 2.14 0.55
CA TRP A 107 5.26 3.06 0.71
C TRP A 107 4.76 4.49 0.54
N PRO A 108 4.49 5.23 1.64
CA PRO A 108 4.04 6.61 1.55
C PRO A 108 5.18 7.53 1.13
N MET A 109 4.99 8.28 0.05
CA MET A 109 5.97 9.23 -0.47
C MET A 109 5.44 10.67 -0.35
N GLU A 110 5.08 11.31 -1.45
CA GLU A 110 4.71 12.73 -1.48
C GLU A 110 3.29 12.94 -0.93
N GLY A 111 3.14 13.96 -0.08
CA GLY A 111 1.84 14.39 0.46
C GLY A 111 1.16 13.41 1.44
N CYS A 112 1.70 12.20 1.60
CA CYS A 112 1.21 11.21 2.54
C CYS A 112 1.58 11.58 3.99
N PRO A 113 0.77 11.17 5.00
CA PRO A 113 1.16 11.31 6.39
C PRO A 113 2.44 10.53 6.65
N LYS A 114 3.36 11.13 7.41
CA LYS A 114 4.61 10.48 7.79
C LYS A 114 4.33 9.44 8.88
N PRO A 115 5.08 8.32 8.92
CA PRO A 115 4.96 7.37 10.02
C PRO A 115 5.25 8.11 11.31
N SER A 116 4.31 8.02 12.26
CA SER A 116 4.60 8.43 13.64
C SER A 116 5.71 7.52 14.13
N GLN A 117 6.94 8.06 14.20
CA GLN A 117 8.07 7.39 14.85
C GLN A 117 7.81 7.24 16.34
#